data_AF-C8YPC6-F1
#
_entry.id   AF-C8YPC6-F1
#
_cell.length_a   1.000
_cell.length_b   1.000
_cell.length_c   1.000
_cell.angle_alpha   90.00
_cell.angle_beta   90.00
_cell.angle_gamma   90.00
#
_symmetry.space_group_name_H-M   'P 1'
#
loop_
_entity.id
_entity.type
_entity.pdbx_description
1 polymer ?
#
loop_
_entity_poly.entity_id
_entity_poly.type
_entity_poly.pdbx_seq_one_letter_code
_entity_poly.pdbx_strand_id
1 'polypeptide(L)'
;EDDDEMDSDHQKGRKLWGLVVCHHTSPRFVPFPLRYACEFLLQVFGVQINKEVELAAQMREKHILETQTVLCDMLLRDAPAAIITQSPNVMDLVKCDGAALYFRKKFWLLGVTPREAQIKDLAEWLLQYHSESTGL
;
A
#
# COMPACT_ATOMS: atom_id res chain seq x y z
N GLU A 1 9.54 -15.08 -37.48
CA GLU A 1 8.33 -15.39 -36.71
C GLU A 1 8.84 -15.57 -35.29
N ASP A 2 9.06 -14.42 -34.65
CA ASP A 2 9.59 -14.26 -33.30
C ASP A 2 8.43 -13.71 -32.48
N ASP A 3 7.79 -14.55 -31.68
CA ASP A 3 6.83 -14.16 -30.64
C ASP A 3 7.01 -15.14 -29.47
N ASP A 4 8.16 -15.06 -28.81
CA ASP A 4 8.31 -15.53 -27.43
C ASP A 4 7.93 -14.35 -26.52
N GLU A 5 6.62 -14.06 -26.43
CA GLU A 5 6.09 -13.19 -25.37
C GLU A 5 6.38 -13.87 -24.03
N MET A 6 7.21 -13.19 -23.22
CA MET A 6 7.54 -13.54 -21.85
C MET A 6 6.27 -13.70 -21.00
N ASP A 7 5.81 -14.94 -20.87
CA ASP A 7 4.90 -15.35 -19.80
C ASP A 7 5.64 -15.26 -18.46
N SER A 8 5.71 -14.03 -17.95
CA SER A 8 6.22 -13.72 -16.62
C SER A 8 5.09 -13.76 -15.59
N ASP A 9 4.12 -14.67 -15.73
CA ASP A 9 3.31 -15.07 -14.59
C ASP A 9 4.20 -15.86 -13.63
N HIS A 10 4.91 -15.12 -12.77
CA HIS A 10 5.53 -15.69 -11.59
C HIS A 10 4.42 -16.45 -10.86
N GLN A 11 4.44 -17.79 -11.00
CA GLN A 11 3.65 -18.69 -10.17
C GLN A 11 3.84 -18.27 -8.71
N LYS A 12 2.93 -17.44 -8.21
CA LYS A 12 2.81 -17.15 -6.78
C LYS A 12 2.35 -18.46 -6.18
N GLY A 13 3.30 -19.35 -5.88
CA GLY A 13 3.04 -20.63 -5.25
C GLY A 13 2.15 -20.42 -4.02
N ARG A 14 1.30 -21.40 -3.72
CA ARG A 14 0.38 -21.33 -2.57
C ARG A 14 1.15 -20.94 -1.31
N LYS A 15 0.87 -19.76 -0.77
CA LYS A 15 1.43 -19.30 0.50
C LYS A 15 0.48 -19.62 1.64
N LEU A 16 1.02 -20.12 2.75
CA LEU A 16 0.27 -20.30 3.99
C LEU A 16 -0.05 -18.92 4.58
N TRP A 17 -1.33 -18.55 4.63
CA TRP A 17 -1.77 -17.27 5.24
C TRP A 17 -1.72 -17.34 6.78
N GLY A 18 -2.16 -18.46 7.35
CA GLY A 18 -2.22 -18.66 8.79
C GLY A 18 -2.77 -20.04 9.14
N LEU A 19 -2.90 -20.30 10.44
CA LEU A 19 -3.37 -21.57 10.99
C LEU A 19 -4.56 -21.34 11.93
N VAL A 20 -5.50 -22.27 11.93
CA VAL A 20 -6.50 -22.40 13.01
C VAL A 20 -6.02 -23.48 13.97
N VAL A 21 -5.71 -23.06 15.19
CA VAL A 21 -5.14 -23.93 16.23
C VAL A 21 -6.16 -24.09 17.36
N CYS A 22 -6.49 -25.34 17.67
CA CYS A 22 -7.45 -25.68 18.71
C CYS A 22 -6.72 -26.28 19.91
N HIS A 23 -6.95 -25.74 21.11
CA HIS A 23 -6.40 -26.26 22.36
C HIS A 23 -7.50 -26.80 23.28
N HIS A 24 -7.15 -27.78 24.11
CA HIS A 24 -8.01 -28.31 25.17
C HIS A 24 -7.17 -28.52 26.44
N THR A 25 -7.71 -28.19 27.60
CA THR A 25 -6.99 -28.26 28.90
C THR A 25 -6.81 -29.69 29.43
N SER A 26 -7.40 -30.67 28.75
CA SER A 26 -7.30 -32.10 29.03
C SER A 26 -7.22 -32.91 27.74
N PRO A 27 -6.73 -34.16 27.78
CA PRO A 27 -6.67 -35.02 26.59
C PRO A 27 -8.04 -35.13 25.92
N ARG A 28 -8.11 -34.77 24.64
CA ARG A 28 -9.36 -34.78 23.86
C ARG A 28 -9.14 -35.45 22.51
N PHE A 29 -9.87 -36.54 22.28
CA PHE A 29 -9.92 -37.18 20.97
C PHE A 29 -10.96 -36.48 20.08
N VAL A 30 -10.60 -36.20 18.82
CA VAL A 30 -11.52 -35.63 17.81
C VAL A 30 -11.69 -36.65 16.67
N PRO A 31 -12.88 -37.28 16.54
CA PRO A 31 -13.16 -38.22 15.47
C PRO A 31 -12.92 -37.64 14.07
N PHE A 32 -12.51 -38.50 13.13
CA PHE A 32 -12.22 -38.10 11.76
C PHE A 32 -13.36 -37.33 11.07
N PRO A 33 -14.65 -37.72 11.16
CA PRO A 33 -15.73 -36.98 10.52
C PRO A 33 -15.81 -35.50 10.96
N LEU A 34 -15.52 -35.21 12.23
CA LEU A 34 -15.48 -33.84 12.74
C LEU A 34 -14.27 -33.08 12.21
N ARG A 35 -13.09 -33.71 12.16
CA ARG A 35 -11.89 -33.08 11.59
C ARG A 35 -12.08 -32.73 10.12
N TYR A 36 -12.72 -33.62 9.35
CA TYR A 36 -13.02 -33.39 7.93
C TYR A 36 -14.03 -32.25 7.73
N ALA A 37 -15.07 -32.19 8.55
CA ALA A 37 -16.02 -31.07 8.54
C ALA A 37 -15.32 -29.73 8.85
N CYS A 38 -14.40 -29.72 9.83
CA CYS A 38 -13.59 -28.53 10.13
C CYS A 38 -12.68 -28.16 8.95
N GLU A 39 -12.03 -29.12 8.29
CA GLU A 39 -11.20 -28.87 7.12
C GLU A 39 -12.01 -28.19 6.00
N PHE A 40 -13.19 -28.73 5.67
CA PHE A 40 -14.06 -28.15 4.66
C PHE A 40 -14.47 -26.72 5.01
N LEU A 41 -14.86 -26.47 6.25
CA LEU A 41 -15.21 -25.13 6.73
C LEU A 41 -14.03 -24.15 6.58
N LEU A 42 -12.81 -24.60 6.87
CA LEU A 42 -11.60 -23.78 6.71
C LEU A 42 -11.24 -23.52 5.25
N GLN A 43 -11.52 -24.46 4.34
CA GLN A 43 -11.35 -24.23 2.91
C GLN A 43 -12.27 -23.11 2.42
N VAL A 44 -13.56 -23.16 2.78
CA VAL A 44 -14.54 -22.11 2.43
C VAL A 44 -14.15 -20.77 3.07
N PHE A 45 -13.73 -20.79 4.34
CA PHE A 45 -13.25 -19.59 5.03
C PHE A 45 -12.05 -18.95 4.34
N GLY A 46 -11.08 -19.75 3.89
CA GLY A 46 -9.92 -19.26 3.15
C GLY A 46 -10.30 -18.56 1.85
N VAL A 47 -11.27 -19.10 1.11
CA VAL A 47 -11.81 -18.46 -0.11
C VAL A 47 -12.45 -17.10 0.23
N GLN A 48 -13.25 -17.04 1.29
CA GLN A 48 -13.89 -15.79 1.69
C GLN A 48 -12.88 -14.74 2.13
N ILE A 49 -11.85 -15.11 2.91
CA ILE A 49 -10.77 -14.18 3.28
C ILE A 49 -10.08 -13.62 2.03
N ASN A 50 -9.70 -14.47 1.08
CA ASN A 50 -9.03 -14.01 -0.14
C ASN A 50 -9.89 -13.00 -0.89
N LYS A 51 -11.20 -13.27 -1.01
CA LYS A 51 -12.14 -12.34 -1.64
C LYS A 51 -12.20 -10.99 -0.91
N GLU A 52 -12.29 -10.98 0.42
CA GLU A 52 -12.30 -9.73 1.19
C GLU A 52 -10.99 -8.95 1.03
N VAL A 53 -9.85 -9.63 1.02
CA VAL A 53 -8.53 -9.01 0.81
C VAL A 53 -8.43 -8.40 -0.58
N GLU A 54 -8.88 -9.13 -1.61
CA GLU A 54 -8.90 -8.65 -3.00
C GLU A 54 -9.83 -7.44 -3.15
N LEU A 55 -11.04 -7.49 -2.59
CA LEU A 55 -11.97 -6.35 -2.62
C LEU A 55 -11.38 -5.11 -1.92
N ALA A 56 -10.75 -5.29 -0.76
CA ALA A 56 -10.09 -4.20 -0.05
C ALA A 56 -8.91 -3.61 -0.86
N ALA A 57 -8.17 -4.45 -1.58
CA ALA A 57 -7.10 -4.00 -2.48
C ALA A 57 -7.66 -3.21 -3.67
N GLN A 58 -8.72 -3.72 -4.33
CA GLN A 58 -9.40 -3.04 -5.44
C GLN A 58 -9.97 -1.69 -5.03
N MET A 59 -10.63 -1.61 -3.87
CA MET A 59 -11.15 -0.33 -3.35
C MET A 59 -10.02 0.68 -3.11
N ARG A 60 -8.89 0.22 -2.57
CA ARG A 60 -7.72 1.07 -2.34
C ARG A 60 -7.12 1.55 -3.66
N GLU A 61 -6.94 0.66 -4.63
CA GLU A 61 -6.40 0.99 -5.95
C GLU A 61 -7.29 2.00 -6.68
N LYS A 62 -8.62 1.79 -6.66
CA LYS A 62 -9.58 2.74 -7.20
C LYS A 62 -9.45 4.12 -6.55
N HIS A 63 -9.37 4.18 -5.23
CA HIS A 63 -9.20 5.44 -4.52
C HIS A 63 -7.88 6.15 -4.88
N ILE A 64 -6.79 5.40 -4.97
CA ILE A 64 -5.48 5.91 -5.42
C ILE A 64 -5.60 6.51 -6.83
N LEU A 65 -6.24 5.80 -7.77
CA LEU A 65 -6.37 6.25 -9.16
C LEU A 65 -7.23 7.52 -9.27
N GLU A 66 -8.33 7.59 -8.54
CA GLU A 66 -9.21 8.78 -8.48
C GLU A 66 -8.45 9.99 -7.92
N THR A 67 -7.77 9.84 -6.78
CA THR A 67 -6.97 10.91 -6.17
C THR A 67 -5.81 11.32 -7.08
N GLN A 68 -5.08 10.35 -7.65
CA GLN A 68 -3.96 10.63 -8.57
C GLN A 68 -4.42 11.42 -9.79
N THR A 69 -5.57 11.08 -10.38
CA THR A 69 -6.13 11.81 -11.53
C THR A 69 -6.36 13.28 -11.20
N VAL A 70 -6.95 13.56 -10.03
CA VAL A 70 -7.20 14.94 -9.58
C VAL A 70 -5.88 15.69 -9.30
N LEU A 71 -4.93 15.05 -8.61
CA LEU A 71 -3.63 15.68 -8.31
C LEU A 71 -2.81 15.95 -9.57
N CYS A 72 -2.85 15.06 -10.57
CA CYS A 72 -2.22 15.27 -11.87
C CYS A 72 -2.86 16.46 -12.61
N ASP A 73 -4.18 16.60 -12.59
CA ASP A 73 -4.86 17.75 -13.20
C ASP A 73 -4.49 19.06 -12.50
N MET A 74 -4.41 19.07 -11.16
CA MET A 74 -3.93 20.21 -10.38
C MET A 74 -2.49 20.59 -10.75
N LEU A 75 -1.58 19.62 -10.91
CA LEU A 75 -0.20 19.90 -11.31
C LEU A 75 -0.07 20.48 -12.72
N LEU A 76 -0.98 20.12 -13.63
CA LEU A 76 -0.96 20.61 -15.01
C LEU A 76 -1.58 22.00 -15.16
N ARG A 77 -2.55 22.35 -14.31
CA ARG A 77 -3.29 23.62 -14.40
C ARG A 77 -2.83 24.69 -13.42
N ASP A 78 -2.40 24.29 -12.22
CA ASP A 78 -2.05 25.17 -11.11
C ASP A 78 -0.54 25.14 -10.78
N ALA A 79 -0.14 25.87 -9.74
CA ALA A 79 1.21 25.80 -9.21
C ALA A 79 1.45 24.48 -8.46
N PRO A 80 2.70 23.95 -8.42
CA PRO A 80 3.05 22.72 -7.69
C PRO A 80 2.63 22.70 -6.22
N ALA A 81 2.40 23.85 -5.61
CA ALA A 81 1.88 23.96 -4.24
C ALA A 81 0.45 23.43 -4.08
N ALA A 82 -0.35 23.39 -5.16
CA ALA A 82 -1.77 23.04 -5.11
C ALA A 82 -2.01 21.65 -4.52
N ILE A 83 -1.15 20.67 -4.85
CA ILE A 83 -1.23 19.30 -4.31
C ILE A 83 -1.03 19.22 -2.79
N ILE A 84 -0.50 20.28 -2.17
CA ILE A 84 -0.34 20.39 -0.71
C ILE A 84 -1.45 21.27 -0.12
N THR A 85 -1.81 22.37 -0.79
CA THR A 85 -2.68 23.40 -0.21
C THR A 85 -4.17 23.19 -0.46
N GLN A 86 -4.54 22.38 -1.45
CA GLN A 86 -5.95 22.13 -1.82
C GLN A 86 -6.43 20.76 -1.33
N SER A 87 -7.71 20.43 -1.55
CA SER A 87 -8.30 19.13 -1.22
C SER A 87 -8.94 18.55 -2.49
N PRO A 88 -8.70 17.27 -2.83
CA PRO A 88 -7.77 16.34 -2.18
C PRO A 88 -6.29 16.75 -2.32
N ASN A 89 -5.44 16.28 -1.41
CA ASN A 89 -3.99 16.53 -1.38
C ASN A 89 -3.17 15.23 -1.36
N VAL A 90 -1.84 15.35 -1.34
CA VAL A 90 -0.91 14.21 -1.31
C VAL A 90 -1.11 13.26 -0.12
N MET A 91 -1.66 13.71 1.01
CA MET A 91 -1.94 12.84 2.16
C MET A 91 -3.18 11.97 1.96
N ASP A 92 -4.05 12.33 1.00
CA ASP A 92 -5.16 11.47 0.55
C ASP A 92 -4.66 10.36 -0.39
N LEU A 93 -3.53 10.59 -1.08
CA LEU A 93 -2.91 9.60 -1.95
C LEU A 93 -2.08 8.58 -1.14
N VAL A 94 -1.32 9.05 -0.15
CA VAL A 94 -0.47 8.23 0.70
C VAL A 94 -0.85 8.45 2.14
N LYS A 95 -1.23 7.37 2.84
CA LYS A 95 -1.54 7.43 4.27
C LYS A 95 -0.29 7.80 5.07
N CYS A 96 -0.20 9.05 5.49
CA CYS A 96 0.88 9.58 6.33
C CYS A 96 0.34 10.60 7.34
N ASP A 97 1.16 10.96 8.32
CA ASP A 97 0.82 11.97 9.34
C ASP A 97 1.16 13.39 8.89
N GLY A 98 1.98 13.55 7.85
CA GLY A 98 2.31 14.83 7.26
C GLY A 98 3.04 14.72 5.93
N ALA A 99 3.04 15.83 5.20
CA ALA A 99 3.71 15.98 3.91
C ALA A 99 4.37 17.35 3.79
N ALA A 100 5.50 17.42 3.09
CA ALA A 100 6.21 18.65 2.82
C ALA A 100 6.65 18.73 1.36
N LEU A 101 6.39 19.86 0.71
CA LEU A 101 6.95 20.20 -0.59
C LEU A 101 8.04 21.25 -0.40
N TYR A 102 9.27 20.91 -0.81
CA TYR A 102 10.36 21.86 -0.91
C TYR A 102 10.68 22.13 -2.38
N PHE A 103 10.28 23.29 -2.89
CA PHE A 103 10.46 23.64 -4.30
C PHE A 103 10.86 25.10 -4.46
N ARG A 104 11.88 25.38 -5.28
CA ARG A 104 12.43 26.73 -5.52
C ARG A 104 12.70 27.52 -4.22
N LYS A 105 13.34 26.85 -3.24
CA LYS A 105 13.67 27.40 -1.92
C LYS A 105 12.47 27.81 -1.05
N LYS A 106 11.26 27.34 -1.38
CA LYS A 106 10.04 27.57 -0.60
C LYS A 106 9.52 26.25 -0.02
N PHE A 107 8.91 26.34 1.15
CA PHE A 107 8.30 25.22 1.85
C PHE A 107 6.77 25.35 1.84
N TRP A 108 6.11 24.22 1.60
CA TRP A 108 4.69 24.03 1.89
C TRP A 108 4.57 22.81 2.78
N LEU A 109 4.02 23.00 3.98
CA LEU A 109 3.95 21.97 5.01
C LEU A 109 2.49 21.64 5.28
N LEU A 110 2.18 20.36 5.45
CA LEU A 110 0.85 19.85 5.73
C LEU A 110 0.93 18.76 6.79
N GLY A 111 0.05 18.81 7.79
CA GLY A 111 0.06 17.85 8.90
C GLY A 111 1.28 17.97 9.81
N VAL A 112 1.72 16.84 10.34
CA VAL A 112 2.87 16.74 11.25
C VAL A 112 4.16 16.63 10.45
N THR A 113 4.94 17.70 10.42
CA THR A 113 6.20 17.78 9.65
C THR A 113 7.37 18.26 10.51
N PRO A 114 8.62 17.90 10.16
CA PRO A 114 9.81 18.52 10.74
C PRO A 114 9.87 20.02 10.45
N ARG A 115 10.71 20.76 11.18
CA ARG A 115 10.94 22.19 10.89
C ARG A 115 11.68 22.36 9.58
N GLU A 116 11.54 23.51 8.93
CA GLU A 116 12.18 23.79 7.64
C GLU A 116 13.69 23.52 7.63
N ALA A 117 14.41 23.86 8.72
CA ALA A 117 15.84 23.58 8.84
C ALA A 117 16.15 22.07 8.81
N GLN A 118 15.30 21.25 9.44
CA GLN A 118 15.44 19.80 9.46
C GLN A 118 15.08 19.19 8.09
N ILE A 119 14.08 19.76 7.40
CA ILE A 119 13.73 19.35 6.04
C ILE A 119 14.86 19.66 5.07
N LYS A 120 15.54 20.82 5.20
CA LYS A 120 16.73 21.14 4.39
C LYS A 120 17.85 20.15 4.60
N ASP A 121 18.17 19.86 5.86
CA ASP A 121 19.21 18.89 6.24
C ASP A 121 18.91 17.51 5.64
N LEU A 122 17.64 17.05 5.71
CA LEU A 122 17.21 15.81 5.09
C LEU A 122 17.32 15.82 3.56
N ALA A 123 16.96 16.94 2.91
CA ALA A 123 17.06 17.08 1.46
C ALA A 123 18.54 17.08 1.00
N GLU A 124 19.43 17.73 1.76
CA GLU A 124 20.87 17.73 1.50
C GLU A 124 21.46 16.33 1.68
N TRP A 125 21.06 15.60 2.73
CA TRP A 125 21.45 14.21 2.94
C TRP A 125 20.99 13.30 1.79
N LEU A 126 19.74 13.43 1.32
CA LEU A 126 19.22 12.68 0.18
C LEU A 126 20.02 12.97 -1.10
N LEU A 127 20.35 14.23 -1.36
CA LEU A 127 21.16 14.60 -2.53
C LEU A 127 22.60 14.09 -2.42
N GLN A 128 23.16 14.02 -1.21
CA GLN A 128 24.53 13.57 -1.00
C GLN A 128 24.69 12.05 -1.19
N TYR A 129 23.72 11.26 -0.71
CA TYR A 129 23.85 9.80 -0.63
C TYR A 129 22.92 9.03 -1.59
N HIS A 130 21.90 9.68 -2.14
CA HIS A 130 20.86 9.04 -2.95
C HIS A 130 20.53 9.83 -4.24
N SER A 131 21.48 10.59 -4.78
CA SER A 131 21.29 11.44 -5.97
C SER A 131 20.81 10.69 -7.22
N GLU A 132 21.14 9.41 -7.35
CA GLU A 132 20.75 8.57 -8.49
C GLU A 132 19.41 7.83 -8.28
N SER A 133 18.83 7.89 -7.08
CA SER A 133 17.54 7.25 -6.82
C SER A 133 16.40 8.09 -7.40
N THR A 134 15.75 7.60 -8.44
CA THR A 134 14.54 8.22 -9.00
C THR A 134 13.29 7.98 -8.16
N GLY A 135 13.39 7.25 -7.05
CA GLY A 135 12.25 6.91 -6.19
C GLY A 135 11.18 6.05 -6.88
N LEU A 136 11.51 5.46 -8.03
CA LEU A 136 10.69 4.56 -8.86
C LEU A 136 11.23 3.14 -8.76
#